data_AF-A0A0B8PDY8-F1
#
_entry.id   AF-A0A0B8PDY8-F1
#
_cell.length_a   1.000
_cell.length_b   1.000
_cell.length_c   1.000
_cell.angle_alpha   90.00
_cell.angle_beta   90.00
_cell.angle_gamma   90.00
#
_symmetry.space_group_name_H-M   'P 1'
#
loop_
_entity.id
_entity.type
_entity.pdbx_description
1 polymer ?
#
loop_
_entity_poly.entity_id
_entity_poly.type
_entity_poly.pdbx_seq_one_letter_code
_entity_poly.pdbx_strand_id
1 'polypeptide(L)'
;MTKYIKDWQLVMNKDVSPAQLRQEYIHAHGVGLHAIGVLGKHLLCQEPTQWKNKLKKLSQVNWLKTNPEWIKRSMNHGKLSKSTTNIQLTANALKIELVYH
;
A
#
# COMPACT_ATOMS: atom_id res chain seq x y z
N MET A 1 10.71 -5.23 3.05
CA MET A 1 9.52 -4.49 2.56
C MET A 1 9.83 -3.02 2.33
N THR A 2 10.53 -2.38 3.27
CA THR A 2 10.92 -0.96 3.20
C THR A 2 11.60 -0.53 1.89
N LYS A 3 12.45 -1.37 1.29
CA LYS A 3 13.18 -1.01 0.06
C LYS A 3 12.33 -0.67 -1.17
N TYR A 4 11.07 -1.09 -1.22
CA TYR A 4 10.21 -0.88 -2.40
C TYR A 4 9.14 0.20 -2.20
N ILE A 5 9.15 0.88 -1.05
CA ILE A 5 8.31 2.07 -0.82
C ILE A 5 9.28 3.21 -0.53
N LYS A 6 9.55 4.03 -1.57
CA LYS A 6 10.55 5.10 -1.51
C LYS A 6 10.26 6.08 -0.39
N ASP A 7 8.99 6.37 -0.15
CA ASP A 7 8.59 7.35 0.85
C ASP A 7 8.92 6.92 2.29
N TRP A 8 8.95 5.61 2.56
CA TRP A 8 9.45 5.09 3.84
C TRP A 8 10.97 5.27 3.98
N GLN A 9 11.73 5.20 2.88
CA GLN A 9 13.17 5.48 2.92
C GLN A 9 13.44 6.95 3.24
N LEU A 10 12.69 7.87 2.61
CA LEU A 10 12.81 9.31 2.88
C LEU A 10 12.57 9.65 4.35
N VAL A 11 11.60 9.01 5.00
CA VAL A 11 11.36 9.20 6.44
C VAL A 11 12.51 8.63 7.28
N MET A 12 13.04 7.46 6.94
CA MET A 12 14.18 6.87 7.67
C MET A 12 15.45 7.71 7.54
N ASN A 13 15.64 8.34 6.38
CA ASN A 13 16.77 9.24 6.11
C ASN A 13 16.57 10.65 6.70
N LYS A 14 15.42 10.92 7.32
CA LYS A 14 15.01 12.24 7.84
C LYS A 14 14.84 13.34 6.78
N ASP A 15 14.74 12.95 5.51
CA ASP A 15 14.47 13.87 4.39
C ASP A 15 13.02 14.38 4.41
N VAL A 16 12.10 13.57 4.95
CA VAL A 16 10.68 13.90 5.09
C VAL A 16 10.19 13.56 6.49
N SER A 17 9.36 14.41 7.08
CA SER A 17 8.80 14.13 8.40
C SER A 17 7.71 13.05 8.34
N PRO A 18 7.55 12.21 9.39
CA PRO A 18 6.42 11.28 9.47
C PRO A 18 5.04 11.96 9.38
N ALA A 19 4.94 13.22 9.83
CA ALA A 19 3.71 14.00 9.76
C ALA A 19 3.34 14.34 8.31
N GLN A 20 4.31 14.81 7.53
CA GLN A 20 4.13 15.10 6.10
C GLN A 20 3.77 13.83 5.32
N LEU A 21 4.42 12.70 5.62
CA LEU A 21 4.08 11.43 4.98
C LEU A 21 2.61 11.03 5.23
N ARG A 22 2.11 11.20 6.47
CA ARG A 22 0.71 10.89 6.81
C ARG A 22 -0.30 11.84 6.15
N GLN A 23 0.08 13.08 5.84
CA GLN A 23 -0.81 14.00 5.14
C GLN A 23 -1.13 13.51 3.72
N GLU A 24 -0.12 12.94 3.04
CA GLU A 24 -0.16 12.67 1.61
C GLU A 24 -0.44 11.21 1.24
N TYR A 25 0.07 10.22 1.98
CA TYR A 25 0.16 8.84 1.48
C TYR A 25 -0.66 7.83 2.28
N ILE A 26 -1.35 6.91 1.58
CA ILE A 26 -2.19 5.89 2.24
C ILE A 26 -1.39 4.82 2.99
N HIS A 27 -0.17 4.52 2.54
CA HIS A 27 0.70 3.52 3.16
C HIS A 27 1.29 3.98 4.50
N ALA A 28 1.06 5.24 4.88
CA ALA A 28 1.40 5.79 6.19
C ALA A 28 0.27 5.56 7.22
N HIS A 29 -0.84 4.95 6.81
CA HIS A 29 -2.02 4.70 7.65
C HIS A 29 -2.33 3.22 7.80
N GLY A 30 -3.12 2.89 8.82
CA GLY A 30 -3.46 1.51 9.15
C GLY A 30 -4.14 0.72 8.02
N VAL A 31 -4.95 1.38 7.16
CA VAL A 31 -5.59 0.73 6.02
C VAL A 31 -4.56 0.28 4.97
N GLY A 32 -3.58 1.12 4.63
CA GLY A 32 -2.53 0.78 3.67
C GLY A 32 -1.58 -0.28 4.20
N LEU A 33 -1.13 -0.14 5.47
CA LEU A 33 -0.26 -1.11 6.12
C LEU A 33 -0.91 -2.51 6.19
N HIS A 34 -2.18 -2.57 6.59
CA HIS A 34 -2.89 -3.84 6.68
C HIS A 34 -3.14 -4.45 5.30
N ALA A 35 -3.50 -3.64 4.29
CA ALA A 35 -3.66 -4.11 2.93
C ALA A 35 -2.36 -4.72 2.36
N ILE A 36 -1.20 -4.11 2.65
CA ILE A 36 0.11 -4.67 2.29
C ILE A 36 0.36 -6.00 3.01
N GLY A 37 -0.03 -6.14 4.29
CA GLY A 37 0.04 -7.41 5.02
C GLY A 37 -0.80 -8.52 4.38
N VAL A 38 -2.04 -8.20 3.97
CA VAL A 38 -2.93 -9.14 3.27
C VAL A 38 -2.34 -9.55 1.91
N LEU A 39 -1.82 -8.60 1.14
CA LEU A 39 -1.09 -8.87 -0.10
C LEU A 39 0.13 -9.77 0.14
N GLY A 40 0.92 -9.47 1.18
CA GLY A 40 2.10 -10.26 1.55
C GLY A 40 1.76 -11.72 1.86
N LYS A 41 0.71 -11.96 2.65
CA LYS A 41 0.18 -13.31 2.91
C LYS A 41 -0.18 -14.01 1.61
N HIS A 42 -0.93 -13.35 0.73
CA HIS A 42 -1.32 -13.93 -0.56
C HIS A 42 -0.11 -14.32 -1.41
N LEU A 43 0.87 -13.42 -1.57
CA LEU A 43 2.08 -13.69 -2.34
C LEU A 43 2.89 -14.85 -1.75
N LEU A 44 3.02 -14.93 -0.43
CA LEU A 44 3.75 -16.02 0.21
C LEU A 44 3.06 -17.38 0.04
N CYS A 45 1.73 -17.41 0.08
CA CYS A 45 0.97 -18.65 -0.01
C CYS A 45 0.72 -19.11 -1.45
N GLN A 46 0.51 -18.19 -2.40
CA GLN A 46 0.08 -18.50 -3.77
C GLN A 46 1.20 -18.35 -4.80
N GLU A 47 2.20 -17.49 -4.53
CA GLU A 47 3.31 -17.20 -5.44
C GLU A 47 4.68 -17.46 -4.76
N PRO A 48 4.91 -18.61 -4.11
CA PRO A 48 6.05 -18.82 -3.21
C PRO A 48 7.43 -18.73 -3.91
N THR A 49 7.49 -18.93 -5.22
CA THR A 49 8.73 -18.81 -6.01
C THR A 49 8.97 -17.39 -6.51
N GLN A 50 7.91 -16.61 -6.76
CA GLN A 50 7.99 -15.30 -7.42
C GLN A 50 7.67 -14.11 -6.50
N TRP A 51 7.20 -14.33 -5.27
CA TRP A 51 6.73 -13.27 -4.37
C TRP A 51 7.72 -12.13 -4.21
N LYS A 52 9.03 -12.42 -4.14
CA LYS A 52 10.09 -11.39 -4.01
C LYS A 52 10.16 -10.47 -5.21
N ASN A 53 9.96 -11.01 -6.41
CA ASN A 53 9.96 -10.25 -7.65
C ASN A 53 8.66 -9.45 -7.79
N LYS A 54 7.52 -10.07 -7.48
CA LYS A 54 6.22 -9.39 -7.47
C LYS A 54 6.20 -8.23 -6.46
N LEU A 55 6.82 -8.37 -5.28
CA LEU A 55 6.94 -7.30 -4.28
C LEU A 55 7.69 -6.06 -4.78
N LYS A 56 8.60 -6.19 -5.76
CA LYS A 56 9.32 -5.05 -6.35
C LYS A 56 8.37 -4.03 -6.96
N LYS A 57 7.26 -4.51 -7.53
CA LYS A 57 6.25 -3.67 -8.19
C LYS A 57 5.55 -2.69 -7.24
N LEU A 58 5.65 -2.88 -5.91
CA LEU A 58 5.21 -1.87 -4.93
C LEU A 58 5.85 -0.49 -5.14
N SER A 59 7.03 -0.43 -5.79
CA SER A 59 7.70 0.84 -6.09
C SER A 59 7.03 1.64 -7.20
N GLN A 60 6.13 1.02 -7.97
CA GLN A 60 5.38 1.64 -9.07
C GLN A 60 3.97 2.06 -8.64
N VAL A 61 3.51 1.61 -7.47
CA VAL A 61 2.21 1.97 -6.95
C VAL A 61 2.19 3.45 -6.60
N ASN A 62 1.27 4.21 -7.20
CA ASN A 62 1.01 5.58 -6.79
C ASN A 62 0.25 5.58 -5.46
N TRP A 63 0.92 5.93 -4.37
CA TRP A 63 0.36 5.85 -3.02
C TRP A 63 -0.32 7.13 -2.51
N LEU A 64 -0.39 8.19 -3.33
CA LEU A 64 -1.01 9.45 -2.96
C LEU A 64 -2.48 9.24 -2.60
N LYS A 65 -2.95 9.84 -1.51
CA LYS A 65 -4.36 9.83 -1.09
C LYS A 65 -5.29 10.36 -2.18
N THR A 66 -4.80 11.27 -3.01
CA THR A 66 -5.53 11.83 -4.16
C THR A 66 -5.68 10.86 -5.32
N ASN A 67 -4.97 9.72 -5.32
CA ASN A 67 -5.17 8.67 -6.31
C ASN A 67 -6.65 8.22 -6.28
N PRO A 68 -7.39 8.34 -7.40
CA PRO A 68 -8.81 7.96 -7.48
C PRO A 68 -9.07 6.52 -7.03
N GLU A 69 -8.10 5.62 -7.22
CA GLU A 69 -8.23 4.23 -6.81
C GLU A 69 -8.31 4.08 -5.28
N TRP A 70 -7.56 4.89 -4.54
CA TRP A 70 -7.57 4.89 -3.08
C TRP A 70 -8.74 5.66 -2.50
N ILE A 71 -9.20 6.70 -3.17
CA ILE A 71 -10.42 7.41 -2.78
C ILE A 71 -11.61 6.44 -2.77
N LYS A 72 -11.72 5.57 -3.79
CA LYS A 72 -12.83 4.61 -3.92
C LYS A 72 -12.74 3.42 -2.97
N ARG A 73 -11.54 3.06 -2.52
CA ARG A 73 -11.28 1.77 -1.83
C ARG A 73 -10.83 1.93 -0.39
N SER A 74 -10.04 2.94 -0.10
CA SER A 74 -9.41 3.14 1.21
C SER A 74 -10.10 4.23 2.04
N MET A 75 -11.08 4.94 1.47
CA MET A 75 -11.76 6.07 2.12
C MET A 75 -13.28 5.91 2.18
N ASN A 76 -13.86 6.47 3.24
CA ASN A 76 -15.30 6.68 3.41
C ASN A 76 -15.52 8.19 3.65
N HIS A 77 -16.39 8.83 2.87
CA HIS A 77 -16.66 10.27 2.96
C HIS A 77 -15.37 11.13 2.99
N GLY A 78 -14.38 10.78 2.17
CA GLY A 78 -13.10 11.50 2.07
C GLY A 78 -12.11 11.25 3.22
N LYS A 79 -12.45 10.40 4.21
CA LYS A 79 -11.56 10.03 5.31
C LYS A 79 -11.06 8.60 5.13
N LEU A 80 -9.77 8.37 5.38
CA LEU A 80 -9.20 7.02 5.37
C LEU A 80 -9.88 6.15 6.42
N SER A 81 -10.25 4.93 6.03
CA SER A 81 -11.03 4.01 6.85
C SER A 81 -10.31 2.68 7.00
N LYS A 82 -10.16 2.22 8.25
CA LYS A 82 -9.60 0.91 8.61
C LYS A 82 -10.70 -0.17 8.72
N SER A 83 -11.86 0.04 8.11
CA SER A 83 -12.88 -1.01 8.05
C SER A 83 -12.35 -2.24 7.29
N THR A 84 -12.86 -3.42 7.64
CA THR A 84 -12.49 -4.67 6.95
C THR A 84 -12.73 -4.56 5.44
N THR A 85 -13.85 -3.96 5.03
CA THR A 85 -14.18 -3.73 3.61
C THR A 85 -13.12 -2.89 2.91
N ASN A 86 -12.74 -1.75 3.49
CA ASN A 86 -11.75 -0.85 2.87
C ASN A 86 -10.35 -1.52 2.79
N ILE A 87 -9.96 -2.28 3.83
CA ILE A 87 -8.71 -3.05 3.81
C ILE A 87 -8.73 -4.08 2.67
N GLN A 88 -9.82 -4.85 2.52
CA GLN A 88 -9.92 -5.88 1.48
C GLN A 88 -9.95 -5.27 0.08
N LEU A 89 -10.70 -4.19 -0.14
CA LEU A 89 -10.73 -3.48 -1.42
C LEU A 89 -9.35 -2.93 -1.79
N THR A 90 -8.64 -2.34 -0.83
CA THR A 90 -7.28 -1.82 -1.03
C THR A 90 -6.31 -2.97 -1.34
N ALA A 91 -6.39 -4.08 -0.60
CA ALA A 91 -5.56 -5.26 -0.84
C ALA A 91 -5.83 -5.89 -2.21
N ASN A 92 -7.09 -5.92 -2.65
CA ASN A 92 -7.46 -6.47 -3.95
C ASN A 92 -6.94 -5.63 -5.11
N ALA A 93 -6.99 -4.30 -5.00
CA ALA A 93 -6.35 -3.42 -5.99
C ALA A 93 -4.83 -3.65 -6.06
N LEU A 94 -4.16 -3.81 -4.92
CA LEU A 94 -2.74 -4.17 -4.90
C LEU A 94 -2.47 -5.53 -5.53
N LYS A 95 -3.33 -6.54 -5.33
CA LYS A 95 -3.19 -7.85 -6.00
C LYS A 95 -3.34 -7.72 -7.51
N ILE A 96 -4.28 -6.92 -8.00
CA ILE A 96 -4.42 -6.63 -9.43
C ILE A 96 -3.11 -6.08 -9.99
N GLU A 97 -2.60 -5.02 -9.38
CA GLU A 97 -1.37 -4.35 -9.82
C GLU A 97 -0.14 -5.27 -9.79
N LEU A 98 -0.02 -6.12 -8.77
CA LEU A 98 1.20 -6.89 -8.55
C LEU A 98 1.15 -8.29 -9.17
N VAL A 99 0.02 -8.98 -9.08
CA VAL A 99 -0.10 -10.41 -9.38
C VAL A 99 -0.59 -10.64 -10.80
N TYR A 100 -1.65 -9.94 -11.20
CA TYR A 100 -2.36 -10.20 -12.44
C TYR A 100 -1.85 -9.37 -13.64
N HIS A 101 -0.90 -8.47 -13.39
CA HIS A 101 -0.01 -7.84 -14.38
C HIS A 101 1.44 -8.31 -14.17
#